data_AF-A0A3D5X927-F1
#
_entry.id   AF-A0A3D5X927-F1
#
_cell.length_a   1.000
_cell.length_b   1.000
_cell.length_c   1.000
_cell.angle_alpha   90.00
_cell.angle_beta   90.00
_cell.angle_gamma   90.00
#
_symmetry.space_group_name_H-M   'P 1'
#
loop_
_entity.id
_entity.type
_entity.pdbx_description
1 polymer ?
#
loop_
_entity_poly.entity_id
_entity_poly.type
_entity_poly.pdbx_seq_one_letter_code
_entity_poly.pdbx_strand_id
1 'polypeptide(L)' 'MSFRRETKVKTDFTKITISLSSPELILERSSGEVLKPETINYRTYKPERDGLFCERIFGPVKDYECHCGKYKRIRYKG' A
#
# COMPACT_ATOMS: atom_id res chain seq x y z
N MET A 1 -10.05 -10.77 11.27
CA MET A 1 -8.72 -11.28 11.72
C MET A 1 -7.85 -11.39 10.48
N SER A 2 -6.90 -10.46 10.31
CA SER A 2 -6.02 -10.37 9.15
C SER A 2 -4.96 -11.47 9.23
N PHE A 3 -5.21 -12.58 8.51
CA PHE A 3 -4.18 -13.57 8.22
C PHE A 3 -3.16 -12.97 7.24
N ARG A 4 -2.23 -12.15 7.72
CA ARG A 4 -0.99 -11.89 6.98
C ARG A 4 -0.21 -13.20 6.99
N ARG A 5 -0.31 -13.97 5.90
CA ARG A 5 0.60 -15.10 5.67
C ARG A 5 2.01 -14.52 5.58
N GLU A 6 2.87 -14.86 6.52
CA GLU A 6 4.31 -14.62 6.40
C GLU A 6 4.83 -15.49 5.23
N THR A 7 4.87 -14.92 4.03
CA THR A 7 5.64 -15.50 2.94
C THR A 7 7.11 -15.38 3.33
N LYS A 8 7.64 -16.44 3.96
CA LYS A 8 9.08 -16.59 4.17
C LYS A 8 9.77 -16.45 2.81
N VAL A 9 10.42 -15.32 2.60
CA VAL A 9 11.20 -15.03 1.39
C VAL A 9 12.33 -16.06 1.35
N LYS A 10 12.22 -17.03 0.46
CA LYS A 10 13.36 -17.90 0.15
C LYS A 10 14.33 -17.06 -0.69
N THR A 11 15.56 -16.94 -0.21
CA THR A 11 16.61 -16.10 -0.81
C THR A 11 17.00 -16.58 -2.20
N ASP A 12 16.81 -17.86 -2.49
CA ASP A 12 17.23 -18.49 -3.74
C ASP A 12 16.04 -19.18 -4.41
N PHE A 13 15.74 -18.80 -5.66
CA PHE A 13 14.77 -19.47 -6.51
C PHE A 13 15.48 -20.06 -7.73
N THR A 14 15.13 -21.29 -8.10
CA THR A 14 15.77 -22.00 -9.22
C THR A 14 14.92 -22.02 -10.50
N LYS A 15 13.64 -21.65 -10.41
CA LYS A 15 12.67 -21.69 -11.52
C LYS A 15 11.68 -20.53 -11.40
N ILE A 16 11.26 -19.98 -12.54
CA ILE A 16 10.20 -18.97 -12.66
C ILE A 16 9.06 -19.58 -13.47
N THR A 17 7.82 -19.38 -13.01
CA THR A 17 6.61 -19.84 -13.69
C THR A 17 5.64 -18.68 -13.89
N ILE A 18 4.90 -18.71 -14.99
CA ILE A 18 3.81 -17.77 -15.27
C ILE A 18 2.48 -18.51 -15.28
N SER A 19 1.46 -17.93 -14.66
CA SER A 19 0.11 -18.47 -14.62
C SER A 19 -0.90 -17.33 -14.56
N LEU A 20 -2.15 -17.63 -14.93
CA LEU A 20 -3.24 -16.68 -14.73
C LEU A 20 -3.49 -16.48 -13.24
N SER A 21 -3.79 -15.24 -12.85
CA SER A 21 -4.16 -14.89 -11.47
C SER A 21 -5.67 -14.98 -11.31
N SER A 22 -6.13 -15.62 -10.23
CA SER A 22 -7.54 -15.63 -9.87
C SER A 22 -7.96 -14.28 -9.26
N PRO A 23 -9.27 -13.92 -9.29
CA PRO A 23 -9.76 -12.71 -8.62
C PRO A 23 -9.42 -12.67 -7.13
N GLU A 24 -9.48 -13.82 -6.44
CA GLU A 24 -9.12 -13.98 -5.03
C GLU A 24 -7.65 -13.63 -4.77
N LEU A 25 -6.74 -14.09 -5.65
CA LEU A 25 -5.31 -13.80 -5.54
C LEU A 25 -5.01 -12.32 -5.75
N ILE A 26 -5.74 -11.66 -6.66
CA ILE A 26 -5.61 -10.21 -6.90
C ILE A 26 -6.04 -9.44 -5.65
N LEU A 27 -7.15 -9.83 -5.02
CA LEU A 27 -7.62 -9.22 -3.79
C LEU A 27 -6.68 -9.47 -2.61
N GLU A 28 -6.11 -10.68 -2.49
CA GLU A 28 -5.12 -11.00 -1.44
C GLU A 28 -3.84 -10.15 -1.57
N ARG A 29 -3.43 -9.82 -2.80
CA ARG A 29 -2.27 -8.95 -3.07
C ARG A 29 -2.57 -7.48 -2.84
N SER A 30 -3.84 -7.08 -2.88
CA SER A 30 -4.22 -5.69 -2.72
C SER A 30 -4.17 -5.25 -1.26
N SER A 31 -3.66 -4.04 -1.01
CA SER A 31 -3.65 -3.41 0.32
C SER A 31 -4.83 -2.47 0.55
N GLY A 32 -5.71 -2.31 -0.45
CA GLY A 32 -6.91 -1.48 -0.38
C GLY A 32 -7.54 -1.23 -1.75
N GLU A 33 -8.71 -0.59 -1.77
CA GLU A 33 -9.47 -0.33 -3.01
C GLU A 33 -9.43 1.16 -3.37
N VAL A 34 -9.20 1.46 -4.65
CA VAL A 34 -9.27 2.83 -5.19
C VAL A 34 -10.68 3.07 -5.71
N LEU A 35 -11.34 4.09 -5.15
CA LEU A 35 -12.73 4.42 -5.50
C LEU A 35 -12.84 5.63 -6.41
N LYS A 36 -11.81 6.49 -6.42
CA LYS A 36 -11.81 7.74 -7.19
C LYS A 36 -10.63 7.79 -8.18
N PRO A 37 -10.82 8.43 -9.35
CA PRO A 37 -9.74 8.65 -10.32
C PRO A 37 -8.82 9.83 -9.95
N GLU A 38 -9.05 10.48 -8.80
CA GLU A 38 -8.27 11.62 -8.32
C GLU A 38 -6.84 11.20 -7.98
N THR A 39 -5.86 12.07 -8.26
CA THR A 39 -4.44 11.79 -8.05
C THR A 39 -3.89 12.58 -6.86
N ILE A 40 -3.60 13.86 -7.08
CA ILE A 40 -3.07 14.79 -6.10
C ILE A 40 -3.87 16.08 -6.12
N ASN A 41 -3.92 16.73 -4.97
CA ASN A 41 -4.50 18.05 -4.87
C ASN A 41 -3.61 19.10 -5.56
N TYR A 42 -4.19 19.93 -6.42
CA TYR A 42 -3.41 20.91 -7.19
C TYR A 42 -2.75 22.01 -6.35
N ARG A 43 -3.28 22.34 -5.16
CA ARG A 43 -2.71 23.39 -4.29
C ARG A 43 -1.72 22.85 -3.30
N THR A 44 -2.09 21.77 -2.63
CA THR A 44 -1.30 21.23 -1.51
C THR A 44 -0.30 20.17 -1.95
N TYR A 45 -0.42 19.67 -3.18
CA TYR A 45 0.33 18.53 -3.72
C TYR A 45 0.23 17.27 -2.86
N LYS A 46 -0.77 17.19 -1.98
CA LYS A 46 -1.05 16.02 -1.16
C LYS A 46 -1.89 15.02 -1.96
N PRO A 47 -1.67 13.72 -1.80
CA PRO A 47 -2.52 12.72 -2.40
C PRO A 47 -3.97 12.84 -1.92
N GLU A 48 -4.91 12.63 -2.84
CA GLU A 48 -6.33 12.62 -2.52
C GLU A 48 -6.75 11.31 -1.84
N ARG A 49 -7.71 11.41 -0.92
CA ARG A 49 -8.20 10.24 -0.18
C ARG A 49 -9.03 9.35 -1.09
N ASP A 50 -8.72 8.05 -1.07
CA ASP A 50 -9.33 7.01 -1.92
C ASP A 50 -9.06 7.21 -3.43
N GLY A 51 -8.12 8.09 -3.76
CA GLY A 51 -7.57 8.29 -5.10
C GLY A 51 -6.45 7.33 -5.44
N LEU A 52 -5.91 7.49 -6.64
CA LEU A 52 -4.84 6.65 -7.22
C LEU A 52 -3.54 6.66 -6.41
N PHE A 53 -3.30 7.72 -5.63
CA PHE A 53 -2.09 7.86 -4.79
C PHE A 53 -2.40 7.85 -3.28
N CYS A 54 -3.55 7.30 -2.87
CA CYS A 54 -3.99 7.31 -1.49
C CYS A 54 -2.96 6.68 -0.53
N GLU A 55 -2.51 7.47 0.45
CA GLU A 55 -1.50 7.04 1.44
C GLU A 55 -1.95 5.85 2.30
N ARG A 56 -3.27 5.63 2.41
CA ARG A 56 -3.84 4.50 3.16
C ARG A 56 -3.61 3.16 2.45
N ILE A 57 -3.57 3.15 1.12
CA ILE A 57 -3.45 1.94 0.30
C ILE A 57 -1.97 1.64 0.05
N PHE A 58 -1.21 2.66 -0.35
CA PHE A 58 0.16 2.49 -0.83
C PHE A 58 1.23 2.83 0.22
N GLY A 59 0.85 3.53 1.30
CA GLY A 59 1.77 3.95 2.35
C GLY A 59 2.00 5.47 2.39
N PRO A 60 2.67 5.97 3.43
CA PRO A 60 2.86 7.41 3.64
C PRO A 60 3.82 8.02 2.61
N VAL A 61 3.62 9.30 2.26
CA VAL A 61 4.52 10.06 1.36
C VAL A 61 5.87 10.35 2.03
N LYS A 62 5.88 10.46 3.36
CA LYS A 62 7.06 10.78 4.15
C LYS A 62 7.32 9.68 5.18
N ASP A 63 8.59 9.37 5.36
CA ASP A 63 9.01 8.35 6.32
C ASP A 63 8.54 8.70 7.74
N TYR A 64 7.85 7.75 8.37
CA TYR A 64 7.37 7.85 9.76
C TYR A 64 6.51 9.10 10.04
N GLU A 65 5.80 9.61 9.03
CA GLU A 65 4.84 10.71 9.16
C GLU A 65 3.50 10.33 8.53
N CYS A 66 2.42 10.46 9.30
CA CYS A 66 1.07 10.23 8.76
C CYS A 66 0.57 11.43 7.95
N HIS A 67 -0.37 11.21 7.03
CA HIS A 67 -1.01 12.23 6.19
C HIS A 67 -1.43 13.52 6.91
N CYS A 68 -2.07 13.40 8.09
CA CYS A 68 -2.55 14.54 8.88
C CYS A 68 -1.45 15.23 9.70
N GLY A 69 -0.25 14.68 9.72
CA GLY A 69 0.88 15.20 10.49
C GLY A 69 0.77 15.06 12.02
N LYS A 70 -0.24 14.35 12.54
CA LYS A 70 -0.40 14.12 13.98
C LYS A 70 0.69 13.21 14.55
N TYR A 71 1.00 12.13 13.84
CA TYR A 71 2.06 11.20 14.18
C TYR A 71 3.28 11.46 13.29
N LYS A 72 4.38 11.88 13.92
CA LYS A 72 5.65 12.19 13.26
C LYS A 72 6.82 11.61 14.03
N ARG A 73 7.86 11.21 13.31
CA ARG A 73 9.13 10.63 13.80
C ARG A 73 9.04 9.14 14.11
N ILE A 74 10.20 8.50 14.14
CA ILE A 74 10.41 7.06 14.37
C ILE A 74 9.71 6.51 15.63
N ARG A 75 9.44 7.34 16.64
CA ARG A 75 8.76 6.91 17.87
C ARG A 75 7.33 6.37 17.64
N TYR A 76 6.69 6.75 16.54
CA TYR A 76 5.37 6.22 16.14
C TYR A 76 5.47 5.18 15.03
N LYS A 77 6.62 4.51 14.90
CA LYS A 77 6.79 3.39 13.98
C LYS A 77 5.87 2.25 14.40
N GLY A 78 4.84 1.99 13.59
CA GLY A 78 3.84 0.94 13.79
C GLY A 78 2.88 0.90 12.61
#